data_AF-A0A6L8Q873-F1
#
_entry.id   AF-A0A6L8Q873-F1
#
_cell.length_a   1.000
_cell.length_b   1.000
_cell.length_c   1.000
_cell.angle_alpha   90.00
_cell.angle_beta   90.00
_cell.angle_gamma   90.00
#
_symmetry.space_group_name_H-M   'P 1'
#
loop_
_entity.id
_entity.type
_entity.pdbx_description
1 polymer ?
#
loop_
_entity_poly.entity_id
_entity_poly.type
_entity_poly.pdbx_seq_one_letter_code
_entity_poly.pdbx_strand_id
1 'polypeptide(L)' 'METCPFCNKEIEDLASTCPHCGKSLQPEYPTLSSKWFLGIWVFFLVLVVVLLISMFSR' A
#
# COMPACT_ATOMS: atom_id res chain seq x y z
N MET A 1 7.12 -19.58 -3.02
CA MET A 1 6.67 -20.40 -4.15
C MET A 1 5.18 -20.59 -3.95
N GLU A 2 4.39 -20.13 -4.90
CA GLU A 2 2.94 -20.19 -4.82
C GLU A 2 2.44 -21.31 -5.73
N THR A 3 1.23 -21.79 -5.51
CA THR A 3 0.62 -22.78 -6.39
C THR A 3 -0.43 -22.09 -7.24
N CYS A 4 -0.34 -22.24 -8.56
CA CYS A 4 -1.30 -21.64 -9.47
C CYS A 4 -2.70 -22.24 -9.21
N PRO A 5 -3.73 -21.44 -8.88
CA PRO A 5 -5.07 -21.96 -8.56
C PRO A 5 -5.78 -22.57 -9.77
N PHE A 6 -5.27 -22.34 -10.98
CA PHE A 6 -5.88 -22.84 -12.22
C PHE A 6 -5.32 -24.17 -12.69
N CYS A 7 -4.02 -24.39 -12.51
CA CYS A 7 -3.34 -25.59 -13.02
C CYS A 7 -2.63 -26.41 -11.92
N ASN A 8 -2.70 -25.97 -10.66
CA ASN A 8 -2.09 -26.62 -9.50
C ASN A 8 -0.58 -26.88 -9.65
N LYS A 9 0.12 -26.07 -10.46
CA LYS A 9 1.57 -26.13 -10.60
C LYS A 9 2.23 -25.03 -9.79
N GLU A 10 3.46 -25.28 -9.37
CA GLU A 10 4.28 -24.31 -8.67
C GLU A 10 4.61 -23.12 -9.58
N ILE A 11 4.53 -21.93 -9.00
CA ILE A 11 4.79 -20.64 -9.63
C ILE A 11 5.62 -19.79 -8.67
N GLU A 12 6.39 -18.87 -9.22
CA GLU A 12 7.15 -17.91 -8.43
C GLU A 12 6.19 -16.86 -7.84
N ASP A 13 6.39 -16.48 -6.58
CA ASP A 13 5.56 -15.49 -5.86
C ASP A 13 5.39 -14.16 -6.60
N LEU A 14 6.34 -13.80 -7.45
CA LEU A 14 6.33 -12.56 -8.23
C LEU A 14 5.86 -12.74 -9.67
N ALA A 15 5.51 -13.95 -10.08
CA ALA A 15 5.11 -14.21 -11.46
C ALA A 15 3.73 -13.59 -11.75
N SER A 16 3.71 -12.54 -12.57
CA SER A 16 2.45 -11.88 -12.99
C SER A 16 1.56 -12.77 -13.87
N THR A 17 2.13 -13.83 -14.45
CA THR A 17 1.46 -14.79 -15.33
C THR A 17 2.06 -16.18 -15.13
N CYS A 18 1.20 -17.19 -15.10
CA CYS A 18 1.62 -18.57 -14.89
C CYS A 18 2.36 -19.09 -16.13
N PRO A 19 3.62 -19.56 -16.02
CA PRO A 19 4.37 -20.11 -17.15
C PRO A 19 3.79 -21.44 -17.67
N HIS A 20 2.94 -22.12 -16.88
CA HIS A 20 2.41 -23.43 -17.24
C HIS A 20 1.04 -23.39 -17.91
N CYS A 21 0.17 -22.45 -17.52
CA CYS A 21 -1.17 -22.34 -18.09
C CYS A 21 -1.42 -21.02 -18.83
N GLY A 22 -0.51 -20.04 -18.72
CA GLY A 22 -0.64 -18.74 -19.37
C GLY A 22 -1.66 -17.79 -18.72
N LYS A 23 -2.25 -18.14 -17.57
CA LYS A 23 -3.20 -17.25 -16.86
C LYS A 23 -2.49 -16.20 -16.03
N SER A 24 -3.04 -14.99 -16.01
CA SER A 24 -2.56 -13.89 -15.17
C SER A 24 -2.77 -14.19 -13.69
N LEU A 25 -1.72 -13.97 -12.90
CA LEU A 25 -1.64 -14.23 -11.46
C LEU A 25 -1.41 -12.95 -10.65
N GLN A 26 -1.49 -11.78 -11.30
CA GLN A 26 -1.13 -10.49 -10.70
C GLN A 26 -1.68 -10.38 -9.28
N PRO A 27 -0.80 -10.38 -8.26
CA PRO A 27 -1.21 -9.99 -6.93
C PRO A 27 -1.50 -8.50 -7.02
N GLU A 28 -2.78 -8.15 -6.91
CA GLU A 28 -3.20 -6.78 -6.77
C GLU A 28 -2.70 -6.31 -5.42
N TYR A 29 -1.44 -5.83 -5.36
CA TYR A 29 -0.93 -5.17 -4.17
C TYR A 29 -1.90 -4.04 -3.91
N PRO A 30 -2.64 -4.04 -2.79
CA PRO A 30 -3.47 -2.90 -2.47
C PRO A 30 -2.50 -1.75 -2.27
N THR A 31 -2.39 -0.90 -3.29
CA THR A 31 -1.62 0.32 -3.22
C THR A 31 -2.29 1.18 -2.17
N LEU A 32 -1.77 1.06 -0.97
CA LEU A 32 -1.85 2.05 0.06
C LEU A 32 -3.26 2.45 0.46
N SER A 33 -3.69 1.80 1.54
CA SER A 33 -4.42 2.42 2.64
C SER A 33 -3.61 3.60 3.25
N SER A 34 -3.21 4.59 2.42
CA SER A 34 -2.58 5.85 2.87
C SER A 34 -3.60 6.83 3.42
N LYS A 35 -4.90 6.57 3.24
CA LYS A 35 -5.96 7.51 3.56
C LYS A 35 -6.13 7.74 5.08
N TRP A 36 -5.85 6.71 5.91
CA TRP A 36 -5.93 6.84 7.37
C TRP A 36 -4.65 7.46 7.97
N PHE A 37 -3.48 7.11 7.43
CA PHE A 37 -2.19 7.67 7.86
C PHE A 37 -2.00 9.14 7.45
N LEU A 38 -2.45 9.56 6.27
CA LEU A 38 -2.39 10.96 5.84
C LEU A 38 -3.25 11.87 6.73
N GLY A 39 -4.42 11.39 7.19
CA GLY A 39 -5.30 12.18 8.07
C GLY A 39 -4.64 12.50 9.41
N ILE A 40 -4.01 11.50 10.05
CA ILE A 40 -3.31 11.66 11.32
C ILE A 40 -2.12 12.62 11.17
N TRP A 41 -1.37 12.48 10.07
CA TRP A 41 -0.19 13.33 9.81
C TRP A 41 -0.57 14.79 9.54
N VAL A 42 -1.65 15.05 8.79
CA VAL A 42 -2.16 16.41 8.53
C VAL A 42 -2.68 17.08 9.79
N PHE A 43 -3.41 16.35 10.65
CA PHE A 43 -3.89 16.90 11.92
C PHE A 43 -2.73 17.37 12.80
N PHE A 44 -1.68 16.54 12.90
CA PHE A 44 -0.49 16.88 13.69
C PHE A 44 0.24 18.11 13.14
N LEU A 45 0.41 18.20 11.81
CA LEU A 45 1.02 19.36 11.16
C LEU A 45 0.24 20.65 11.44
N VAL A 46 -1.09 20.62 11.31
CA VAL A 46 -1.95 21.79 11.59
C VAL A 46 -1.83 22.23 13.05
N LEU A 47 -1.85 21.28 14.00
CA LEU A 47 -1.73 21.58 15.43
C LEU A 47 -0.40 22.27 15.75
N VAL A 48 0.71 21.75 15.21
CA VAL A 48 2.05 22.35 15.39
C VAL A 48 2.10 23.77 14.84
N VAL A 49 1.55 24.02 13.66
CA VAL A 49 1.52 25.37 13.05
C VAL A 49 0.74 26.36 13.91
N VAL A 50 -0.42 25.96 14.45
CA VAL A 50 -1.23 26.83 15.34
C VAL A 50 -0.47 27.19 16.61
N LEU A 51 0.24 26.23 17.21
CA LEU A 51 1.06 26.48 18.41
C LEU A 51 2.22 27.43 18.13
N LEU A 52 2.90 27.27 16.98
CA LEU A 52 4.00 28.15 16.58
C LEU A 52 3.51 29.58 16.37
N ILE A 53 2.39 29.78 15.65
CA ILE A 53 1.80 31.11 15.47
C ILE A 53 1.42 31.73 16.82
N SER A 54 0.85 30.93 17.72
CA SER A 54 0.44 31.38 19.06
C SER A 54 1.63 31.78 19.94
N MET A 55 2.77 31.12 19.79
CA MET A 55 4.01 31.46 20.49
C MET A 55 4.77 32.64 19.86
N PHE A 56 4.69 32.81 18.53
CA PHE A 56 5.31 33.93 17.82
C PHE A 56 4.51 35.24 17.89
N SER A 57 3.21 35.15 18.24
CA SER A 57 2.31 36.31 18.38
C SER A 57 2.22 36.83 19.83
N ARG A 58 3.01 36.27 20.75
CA ARG A 58 3.19 36.73 22.13
C ARG A 58 4.57 37.34 22.29
#